data_AF-A0A2V9B5I5-F1
#
_entry.id   AF-A0A2V9B5I5-F1
#
_cell.length_a   1.000
_cell.length_b   1.000
_cell.length_c   1.000
_cell.angle_alpha   90.00
_cell.angle_beta   90.00
_cell.angle_gamma   90.00
#
_symmetry.space_group_name_H-M   'P 1'
#
loop_
_entity.id
_entity.type
_entity.pdbx_description
1 polymer ?
#
loop_
_entity_poly.entity_id
_entity_poly.type
_entity_poly.pdbx_seq_one_letter_code
_entity_poly.pdbx_strand_id
1 'polypeptide(L)'
;MPKIPGTVGSLAGIAVAVLSDPVSLLLLIPGLGMDTPMVFGHPAPALFLLPSLIALLLLALAGTWSATRVAAYAGASDPQYVVIDEVSGQHLTLVLALMPVGLPTHLIQPAVASNFALYSALSLLNWKYLLAGFILFRVFDIWKPYPVRQLEKLPGGWGIMADDWMAAVYAAAVLRLAIQLGLV
;
A
#
# COMPACT_ATOMS: atom_id res chain seq x y z
N MET A 1 26.85 12.19 1.81
CA MET A 1 25.59 12.66 1.19
C MET A 1 24.53 12.77 2.27
N PRO A 2 23.57 13.72 2.18
CA PRO A 2 22.50 13.85 3.19
C PRO A 2 21.63 12.60 3.18
N LYS A 3 21.35 12.05 4.37
CA LYS A 3 20.38 10.95 4.54
C LYS A 3 18.99 11.55 4.48
N ILE A 4 18.17 11.11 3.53
CA ILE A 4 16.73 11.38 3.61
C ILE A 4 16.18 10.36 4.61
N PRO A 5 15.58 10.79 5.73
CA PRO A 5 15.12 9.86 6.74
C PRO A 5 13.93 9.06 6.23
N GLY A 6 13.89 7.78 6.59
CA GLY A 6 12.88 6.88 6.08
C GLY A 6 11.42 7.24 6.40
N THR A 7 11.27 8.02 7.46
CA THR A 7 10.01 8.67 7.82
C THR A 7 9.40 9.46 6.65
N VAL A 8 10.22 10.12 5.83
CA VAL A 8 9.74 10.93 4.70
C VAL A 8 9.19 10.04 3.59
N GLY A 9 9.84 8.91 3.30
CA GLY A 9 9.33 7.92 2.34
C GLY A 9 8.02 7.34 2.76
N SER A 10 7.93 6.91 4.02
CA SER A 10 6.68 6.38 4.57
C SER A 10 5.56 7.43 4.55
N LEU A 11 5.82 8.68 4.95
CA LEU A 11 4.80 9.75 4.84
C LEU A 11 4.35 10.00 3.40
N ALA A 12 5.27 9.98 2.43
CA ALA A 12 4.94 10.06 1.02
C ALA A 12 4.12 8.84 0.57
N GLY A 13 4.39 7.63 1.07
CA GLY A 13 3.59 6.44 0.82
C GLY A 13 2.15 6.55 1.35
N ILE A 14 1.94 7.18 2.51
CA ILE A 14 0.59 7.52 2.99
C ILE A 14 -0.09 8.48 2.01
N ALA A 15 0.61 9.53 1.56
CA ALA A 15 0.05 10.47 0.61
C ALA A 15 -0.33 9.80 -0.70
N VAL A 16 0.51 8.88 -1.23
CA VAL A 16 0.16 8.08 -2.41
C VAL A 16 -1.07 7.24 -2.14
N ALA A 17 -1.16 6.54 -1.01
CA ALA A 17 -2.32 5.73 -0.65
C ALA A 17 -3.62 6.53 -0.61
N VAL A 18 -3.58 7.71 0.00
CA VAL A 18 -4.73 8.62 0.06
C VAL A 18 -5.08 9.13 -1.33
N LEU A 19 -4.11 9.60 -2.12
CA LEU A 19 -4.37 10.16 -3.46
C LEU A 19 -4.82 9.10 -4.48
N SER A 20 -4.40 7.85 -4.30
CA SER A 20 -4.81 6.73 -5.14
C SER A 20 -6.08 6.03 -4.65
N ASP A 21 -6.64 6.46 -3.50
CA ASP A 21 -7.89 5.92 -2.99
C ASP A 21 -9.08 6.46 -3.79
N PRO A 22 -10.00 5.59 -4.26
CA PRO A 22 -11.17 5.99 -5.01
C PRO A 22 -12.04 7.05 -4.31
N VAL A 23 -12.26 6.99 -3.00
CA VAL A 23 -13.08 8.01 -2.29
C VAL A 23 -12.35 9.32 -2.14
N SER A 24 -11.05 9.32 -1.90
CA SER A 24 -10.28 10.56 -1.97
C SER A 24 -10.36 11.19 -3.37
N LEU A 25 -10.27 10.39 -4.43
CA LEU A 25 -10.44 10.89 -5.81
C LEU A 25 -11.84 11.48 -6.06
N LEU A 26 -12.88 10.90 -5.46
CA LEU A 26 -14.24 11.45 -5.47
C LEU A 26 -14.35 12.80 -4.76
N LEU A 27 -13.69 12.95 -3.61
CA LEU A 27 -13.66 14.23 -2.88
C LEU A 27 -12.88 15.30 -3.65
N LEU A 28 -11.85 14.90 -4.40
CA LEU A 28 -10.98 15.80 -5.16
C LEU A 28 -11.53 16.18 -6.54
N ILE A 29 -12.42 15.36 -7.12
CA ILE A 29 -13.00 15.57 -8.46
C ILE A 29 -14.51 15.80 -8.34
N PRO A 30 -14.97 17.05 -8.23
CA PRO A 30 -16.39 17.38 -8.11
C PRO A 30 -17.20 16.85 -9.31
N GLY A 31 -18.31 16.17 -9.04
CA GLY A 31 -19.21 15.63 -10.07
C GLY A 31 -18.94 14.17 -10.46
N LEU A 32 -17.91 13.53 -9.89
CA LEU A 32 -17.74 12.08 -9.99
C LEU A 32 -18.85 11.41 -9.14
N GLY A 33 -19.79 10.71 -9.79
CA GLY A 33 -20.81 9.90 -9.11
C GLY A 33 -20.24 8.54 -8.69
N MET A 34 -20.72 7.97 -7.58
CA MET A 34 -20.38 6.61 -7.13
C MET A 34 -21.36 5.58 -7.71
N ASP A 35 -21.39 5.47 -9.04
CA ASP A 35 -22.04 4.31 -9.65
C ASP A 35 -21.10 3.11 -9.50
N THR A 36 -21.61 1.99 -8.97
CA THR A 36 -20.82 0.76 -8.92
C THR A 36 -20.43 0.37 -10.34
N PRO A 37 -19.13 0.25 -10.67
CA PRO A 37 -18.70 -0.06 -12.02
C PRO A 37 -19.22 -1.46 -12.40
N MET A 38 -19.67 -1.60 -13.65
CA MET A 38 -20.31 -2.81 -14.15
C MET A 38 -19.39 -3.49 -15.17
N VAL A 39 -19.21 -4.81 -15.04
CA VAL A 39 -18.46 -5.66 -15.97
C VAL A 39 -19.37 -6.80 -16.40
N PHE A 40 -19.64 -6.91 -17.71
CA PHE A 40 -20.57 -7.90 -18.28
C PHE A 40 -21.94 -7.95 -17.59
N GLY A 41 -22.45 -6.80 -17.14
CA GLY A 41 -23.74 -6.73 -16.44
C GLY A 41 -23.70 -7.11 -14.95
N HIS A 42 -22.51 -7.35 -14.39
CA HIS A 42 -22.32 -7.62 -12.96
C HIS A 42 -21.58 -6.47 -12.26
N PRO A 43 -21.95 -6.12 -11.01
CA PRO A 43 -21.22 -5.11 -10.24
C PRO A 43 -19.80 -5.61 -9.95
N ALA A 44 -18.83 -4.74 -10.23
CA ALA A 44 -17.40 -5.01 -10.14
C ALA A 44 -16.70 -3.98 -9.23
N PRO A 45 -17.06 -3.89 -7.95
CA PRO A 45 -16.51 -2.89 -7.02
C PRO A 45 -14.99 -2.95 -6.87
N ALA A 46 -14.36 -4.09 -7.17
CA ALA A 46 -12.90 -4.22 -7.22
C ALA A 46 -12.22 -3.25 -8.20
N LEU A 47 -12.94 -2.74 -9.21
CA LEU A 47 -12.39 -1.75 -10.14
C LEU A 47 -12.10 -0.40 -9.47
N PHE A 48 -12.72 -0.09 -8.33
CA PHE A 48 -12.34 1.07 -7.53
C PHE A 48 -10.91 0.98 -6.98
N LEU A 49 -10.31 -0.22 -6.93
CA LEU A 49 -8.94 -0.41 -6.48
C LEU A 49 -7.91 -0.10 -7.58
N LEU A 50 -8.34 0.01 -8.84
CA LEU A 50 -7.43 0.18 -9.98
C LEU A 50 -6.44 1.34 -9.82
N PRO A 51 -6.84 2.55 -9.37
CA PRO A 51 -5.88 3.64 -9.23
C PRO A 51 -4.77 3.32 -8.22
N SER A 52 -5.13 2.66 -7.10
CA SER A 52 -4.15 2.20 -6.10
C SER A 52 -3.26 1.08 -6.61
N LEU A 53 -3.81 0.11 -7.35
CA LEU A 53 -3.02 -0.97 -7.95
C LEU A 53 -2.09 -0.45 -9.04
N ILE A 54 -2.54 0.53 -9.84
CA ILE A 54 -1.72 1.22 -10.84
C ILE A 54 -0.60 1.98 -10.16
N ALA A 55 -0.90 2.77 -9.12
CA ALA A 55 0.12 3.50 -8.36
C ALA A 55 1.15 2.55 -7.75
N LEU A 56 0.72 1.41 -7.18
CA LEU A 56 1.60 0.39 -6.65
C LEU A 56 2.50 -0.22 -7.74
N LEU A 57 1.94 -0.56 -8.90
CA LEU A 57 2.69 -1.09 -10.04
C LEU A 57 3.71 -0.07 -10.55
N LEU A 58 3.32 1.20 -10.68
CA LEU A 58 4.22 2.27 -11.12
C LEU A 58 5.36 2.49 -10.11
N LEU A 59 5.06 2.54 -8.82
CA LEU A 59 6.06 2.61 -7.76
C LEU A 59 6.99 1.40 -7.78
N ALA A 60 6.47 0.20 -8.02
CA ALA A 60 7.27 -1.01 -8.09
C ALA A 60 8.24 -1.00 -9.27
N LEU A 61 7.76 -0.63 -10.46
CA LEU A 61 8.58 -0.56 -11.66
C LEU A 61 9.62 0.56 -11.57
N ALA A 62 9.18 1.78 -11.21
CA ALA A 62 10.07 2.94 -11.08
C ALA A 62 11.05 2.78 -9.91
N GLY A 63 10.61 2.21 -8.80
CA GLY A 63 11.41 1.92 -7.61
C GLY A 63 12.48 0.90 -7.89
N THR A 64 12.13 -0.26 -8.43
CA THR A 64 13.11 -1.30 -8.80
C THR A 64 14.13 -0.77 -9.80
N TRP A 65 13.68 -0.04 -10.83
CA TRP A 65 14.57 0.54 -11.83
C TRP A 65 15.52 1.58 -11.23
N SER A 66 15.00 2.54 -10.46
CA SER A 66 15.80 3.62 -9.88
C SER A 66 16.74 3.11 -8.79
N ALA A 67 16.26 2.24 -7.89
CA ALA A 67 17.07 1.61 -6.85
C ALA A 67 18.23 0.81 -7.46
N THR A 68 18.00 0.06 -8.55
CA THR A 68 19.07 -0.65 -9.26
C THR A 68 20.16 0.30 -9.77
N ARG A 69 19.77 1.42 -10.36
CA ARG A 69 20.71 2.42 -10.90
C ARG A 69 21.48 3.13 -9.79
N VAL A 70 20.80 3.49 -8.72
CA VAL A 70 21.39 4.16 -7.57
C VAL A 70 22.35 3.24 -6.83
N ALA A 71 21.98 1.98 -6.58
CA ALA A 71 22.84 0.97 -5.98
C ALA A 71 24.13 0.75 -6.81
N ALA A 72 23.99 0.64 -8.14
CA ALA A 72 25.13 0.51 -9.04
C ALA A 72 26.05 1.73 -9.03
N TYR A 73 25.49 2.94 -8.99
CA TYR A 73 26.27 4.18 -8.90
C TYR A 73 26.96 4.34 -7.54
N ALA A 74 26.28 3.96 -6.46
CA ALA A 74 26.78 4.05 -5.09
C ALA A 74 27.86 3.00 -4.77
N GLY A 75 27.94 1.92 -5.56
CA GLY A 75 28.73 0.75 -5.21
C GLY A 75 28.25 0.08 -3.92
N ALA A 76 26.97 0.23 -3.57
CA ALA A 76 26.37 -0.26 -2.33
C ALA A 76 25.10 -1.06 -2.65
N SER A 77 24.93 -2.19 -1.95
CA SER A 77 23.81 -3.11 -2.17
C SER A 77 22.46 -2.56 -1.73
N ASP A 78 22.44 -1.68 -0.73
CA ASP A 78 21.24 -1.01 -0.22
C ASP A 78 21.60 0.40 0.30
N PRO A 79 21.56 1.43 -0.57
CA PRO A 79 21.86 2.80 -0.17
C PRO A 79 20.72 3.40 0.65
N GLN A 80 20.98 3.80 1.90
CA GLN A 80 20.02 4.40 2.85
C GLN A 80 19.32 5.70 2.41
N TYR A 81 19.53 6.16 1.19
CA TYR A 81 18.89 7.33 0.59
C TYR A 81 18.01 6.96 -0.61
N VAL A 82 17.90 5.67 -0.93
CA VAL A 82 16.76 5.13 -1.66
C VAL A 82 15.60 5.11 -0.68
N VAL A 83 14.50 5.74 -1.06
CA VAL A 83 13.33 5.99 -0.19
C VAL A 83 12.03 5.52 -0.86
N ILE A 84 12.13 5.12 -2.14
CA ILE A 84 10.98 4.71 -2.96
C ILE A 84 10.47 3.30 -2.61
N ASP A 85 11.36 2.47 -2.08
CA ASP A 85 11.06 1.23 -1.36
C ASP A 85 10.07 1.50 -0.22
N GLU A 86 10.35 2.47 0.63
CA GLU A 86 9.51 2.78 1.79
C GLU A 86 8.18 3.44 1.37
N VAL A 87 8.20 4.27 0.33
CA VAL A 87 6.98 4.84 -0.28
C VAL A 87 6.09 3.70 -0.76
N SER A 88 6.68 2.73 -1.46
CA SER A 88 5.99 1.58 -2.02
C SER A 88 5.49 0.62 -0.94
N GLY A 89 6.31 0.32 0.07
CA GLY A 89 5.97 -0.52 1.21
C GLY A 89 4.85 0.06 2.07
N GLN A 90 4.92 1.36 2.40
CA GLN A 90 3.85 2.02 3.15
C GLN A 90 2.53 2.07 2.36
N HIS A 91 2.60 2.37 1.05
CA HIS A 91 1.42 2.34 0.18
C HIS A 91 0.80 0.95 0.15
N LEU A 92 1.62 -0.09 -0.06
CA LEU A 92 1.19 -1.48 -0.05
C LEU A 92 0.56 -1.90 1.28
N THR A 93 1.14 -1.47 2.41
CA THR A 93 0.60 -1.76 3.76
C THR A 93 -0.84 -1.29 3.88
N LEU A 94 -1.08 -0.02 3.52
CA LEU A 94 -2.41 0.59 3.63
C LEU A 94 -3.39 -0.02 2.63
N VAL A 95 -2.96 -0.23 1.38
CA VAL A 95 -3.77 -0.89 0.35
C VAL A 95 -4.18 -2.30 0.83
N LEU A 96 -3.26 -3.14 1.28
CA LEU A 96 -3.61 -4.50 1.69
C LEU A 96 -4.42 -4.58 2.99
N ALA A 97 -4.12 -3.72 3.97
CA ALA A 97 -4.83 -3.75 5.25
C ALA A 97 -6.26 -3.24 5.13
N LEU A 98 -6.44 -2.14 4.40
CA LEU A 98 -7.67 -1.36 4.41
C LEU A 98 -8.54 -1.64 3.19
N MET A 99 -7.93 -2.04 2.07
CA MET A 99 -8.69 -2.52 0.94
C MET A 99 -9.12 -3.97 1.17
N PRO A 100 -10.34 -4.31 0.78
CA PRO A 100 -10.82 -5.66 0.93
C PRO A 100 -10.31 -6.50 -0.24
N VAL A 101 -9.26 -7.29 0.04
CA VAL A 101 -8.85 -8.35 -0.87
C VAL A 101 -9.85 -9.51 -0.73
N GLY A 102 -10.89 -9.49 -1.55
CA GLY A 102 -11.75 -10.64 -1.88
C GLY A 102 -12.65 -11.17 -0.76
N LEU A 103 -13.88 -10.68 -0.70
CA LEU A 103 -15.01 -11.55 -0.37
C LEU A 103 -15.66 -11.97 -1.69
N PRO A 104 -16.04 -13.25 -1.88
CA PRO A 104 -16.78 -13.66 -3.07
C PRO A 104 -18.08 -12.85 -3.16
N THR A 105 -18.17 -11.94 -4.12
CA THR A 105 -19.35 -11.07 -4.30
C THR A 105 -20.59 -11.86 -4.68
N HIS A 106 -20.42 -13.10 -5.13
CA HIS A 106 -21.50 -14.08 -5.37
C HIS A 106 -22.16 -14.59 -4.08
N LEU A 107 -21.52 -14.40 -2.91
CA LEU A 107 -22.02 -14.83 -1.60
C LEU A 107 -22.59 -13.66 -0.79
N ILE A 108 -22.61 -12.44 -1.35
CA ILE A 108 -22.96 -11.20 -0.65
C ILE A 108 -24.03 -10.45 -1.44
N GLN A 109 -25.07 -9.96 -0.75
CA GLN A 109 -26.12 -9.16 -1.38
C GLN A 109 -25.56 -7.84 -1.96
N PRO A 110 -26.05 -7.37 -3.13
CA PRO A 110 -25.55 -6.15 -3.79
C PRO A 110 -25.49 -4.90 -2.90
N ALA A 111 -26.44 -4.73 -1.98
CA ALA A 111 -26.46 -3.64 -1.01
C ALA A 111 -25.31 -3.69 0.02
N VAL A 112 -24.73 -4.87 0.24
CA VAL A 112 -23.56 -5.06 1.11
C VAL A 112 -22.27 -4.79 0.34
N ALA A 113 -22.22 -5.01 -0.98
CA ALA A 113 -21.08 -4.68 -1.82
C ALA A 113 -20.86 -3.16 -1.99
N SER A 114 -21.93 -2.36 -2.05
CA SER A 114 -21.85 -0.88 -2.06
C SER A 114 -21.37 -0.33 -0.71
N ASN A 115 -21.90 -0.86 0.40
CA ASN A 115 -21.43 -0.54 1.74
C ASN A 115 -19.95 -0.89 1.93
N PHE A 116 -19.51 -2.02 1.38
CA PHE A 116 -18.13 -2.50 1.48
C PHE A 116 -17.11 -1.60 0.79
N ALA A 117 -17.40 -1.13 -0.43
CA ALA A 117 -16.55 -0.16 -1.13
C ALA A 117 -16.46 1.17 -0.35
N LEU A 118 -17.60 1.63 0.19
CA LEU A 118 -17.66 2.84 1.01
C LEU A 118 -16.86 2.71 2.32
N TYR A 119 -17.04 1.62 3.07
CA TYR A 119 -16.32 1.39 4.33
C TYR A 119 -14.81 1.29 4.13
N SER A 120 -14.39 0.64 3.04
CA SER A 120 -12.98 0.48 2.72
C SER A 120 -12.33 1.82 2.36
N ALA A 121 -13.05 2.65 1.63
CA ALA A 121 -12.51 3.92 1.18
C ALA A 121 -12.62 5.02 2.28
N LEU A 122 -13.65 4.99 3.12
CA LEU A 122 -13.70 5.79 4.35
C LEU A 122 -12.64 5.36 5.39
N SER A 123 -12.18 4.11 5.35
CA SER A 123 -11.17 3.64 6.29
C SER A 123 -9.83 4.36 6.15
N LEU A 124 -9.48 4.82 4.94
CA LEU A 124 -8.28 5.64 4.71
C LEU A 124 -8.42 7.09 5.24
N LEU A 125 -9.64 7.55 5.50
CA LEU A 125 -9.87 8.82 6.21
C LEU A 125 -9.75 8.68 7.73
N ASN A 126 -9.69 7.45 8.25
CA ASN A 126 -9.48 7.22 9.67
C ASN A 126 -8.00 7.39 10.01
N TRP A 127 -7.68 8.53 10.62
CA TRP A 127 -6.32 8.87 11.03
C TRP A 127 -5.67 7.80 11.93
N LYS A 128 -6.46 7.05 12.72
CA LYS A 128 -5.93 5.95 13.54
C LYS A 128 -5.39 4.81 12.69
N TYR A 129 -6.06 4.48 11.60
CA TYR A 129 -5.62 3.42 10.69
C TYR A 129 -4.38 3.85 9.92
N LEU A 130 -4.32 5.12 9.48
CA LEU A 130 -3.13 5.68 8.86
C LEU A 130 -1.94 5.65 9.83
N LEU A 131 -2.14 6.09 11.08
CA LEU A 131 -1.10 6.10 12.10
C LEU A 131 -0.66 4.69 12.49
N ALA A 132 -1.61 3.77 12.70
CA ALA A 132 -1.31 2.38 13.04
C ALA A 132 -0.57 1.67 11.89
N GLY A 133 -1.02 1.87 10.64
CA GLY A 133 -0.34 1.34 9.46
C GLY A 133 1.06 1.90 9.28
N PHE A 134 1.26 3.19 9.54
CA PHE A 134 2.57 3.82 9.56
C PHE A 134 3.50 3.18 10.61
N ILE A 135 3.03 3.09 11.85
CA ILE A 135 3.84 2.54 12.95
C ILE A 135 4.16 1.07 12.68
N LEU A 136 3.17 0.26 12.29
CA LEU A 136 3.36 -1.16 12.02
C LEU A 136 4.34 -1.39 10.88
N PHE A 137 4.20 -0.67 9.77
CA PHE A 137 5.15 -0.76 8.66
C PHE A 137 6.57 -0.46 9.12
N ARG A 138 6.79 0.66 9.82
CA ARG A 138 8.12 1.01 10.33
C ARG A 138 8.68 -0.01 11.29
N VAL A 139 7.85 -0.59 12.17
CA VAL A 139 8.29 -1.65 13.08
C VAL A 139 8.76 -2.87 12.30
N PHE A 140 8.02 -3.31 11.28
CA PHE A 140 8.39 -4.48 10.47
C PHE A 140 9.57 -4.23 9.54
N ASP A 141 9.68 -3.03 8.97
CA ASP A 141 10.81 -2.59 8.15
C ASP A 141 12.11 -2.51 8.99
N ILE A 142 12.07 -1.96 10.21
CA ILE A 142 13.25 -1.91 11.08
C ILE A 142 13.61 -3.30 11.62
N TRP A 143 12.61 -4.10 12.00
CA TRP A 143 12.84 -5.39 12.63
C TRP A 143 13.25 -6.47 11.61
N LYS A 144 12.66 -6.45 10.42
CA LYS A 144 12.76 -7.46 9.36
C LYS A 144 12.72 -8.89 9.91
N PRO A 145 11.57 -9.36 10.43
CA PRO A 145 11.47 -10.73 10.93
C PRO A 145 11.63 -11.75 9.79
N TYR A 146 12.05 -12.95 10.14
CA TYR A 146 12.15 -14.05 9.18
C TYR A 146 10.78 -14.32 8.50
N PRO A 147 10.73 -14.61 7.19
CA PRO A 147 11.81 -14.66 6.19
C PRO A 147 12.22 -13.34 5.48
N VAL A 148 11.75 -12.15 5.86
CA VAL A 148 11.98 -10.87 5.13
C VAL A 148 13.44 -10.64 4.73
N ARG A 149 14.37 -10.82 5.68
CA ARG A 149 15.83 -10.61 5.44
C ARG A 149 16.42 -11.48 4.34
N GLN A 150 15.74 -12.56 3.95
CA GLN A 150 16.22 -13.40 2.85
C GLN A 150 16.02 -12.76 1.48
N LEU A 151 15.08 -11.82 1.37
CA LEU A 151 14.74 -11.12 0.12
C LEU A 151 15.82 -10.11 -0.29
N GLU A 152 16.59 -9.59 0.66
CA GLU A 152 17.77 -8.73 0.41
C GLU A 152 18.84 -9.43 -0.46
N LYS A 153 18.77 -10.76 -0.61
CA LYS A 153 19.68 -11.54 -1.49
C LYS A 153 19.31 -11.43 -2.97
N LEU A 154 18.15 -10.88 -3.32
CA LEU A 154 17.75 -10.69 -4.70
C LEU A 154 18.62 -9.61 -5.36
N PRO A 155 18.93 -9.73 -6.66
CA PRO A 155 19.87 -8.85 -7.32
C PRO A 155 19.30 -7.45 -7.57
N GLY A 156 20.11 -6.43 -7.30
CA GLY A 156 19.82 -5.03 -7.62
C GLY A 156 18.62 -4.48 -6.83
N GLY A 157 17.84 -3.63 -7.47
CA GLY A 157 16.68 -2.99 -6.84
C GLY A 157 15.57 -3.97 -6.43
N TRP A 158 15.57 -5.21 -6.93
CA TRP A 158 14.60 -6.21 -6.48
C TRP A 158 14.78 -6.57 -5.01
N GLY A 159 16.03 -6.66 -4.53
CA GLY A 159 16.31 -6.93 -3.12
C GLY A 159 15.86 -5.81 -2.20
N ILE A 160 16.10 -4.56 -2.62
CA ILE A 160 15.77 -3.31 -1.90
C ILE A 160 14.26 -3.04 -1.88
N MET A 161 13.51 -3.46 -2.90
CA MET A 161 12.06 -3.26 -2.91
C MET A 161 11.32 -4.42 -2.22
N ALA A 162 11.82 -5.66 -2.36
CA ALA A 162 11.11 -6.84 -1.91
C ALA A 162 11.12 -7.03 -0.39
N ASP A 163 12.19 -6.60 0.30
CA ASP A 163 12.25 -6.62 1.76
C ASP A 163 11.18 -5.69 2.37
N ASP A 164 11.03 -4.48 1.84
CA ASP A 164 10.00 -3.51 2.25
C ASP A 164 8.58 -3.98 1.90
N TRP A 165 8.38 -4.61 0.74
CA TRP A 165 7.08 -5.20 0.42
C TRP A 165 6.70 -6.33 1.36
N MET A 166 7.66 -7.16 1.77
CA MET A 166 7.36 -8.25 2.72
C MET A 166 7.10 -7.71 4.12
N ALA A 167 7.84 -6.68 4.55
CA ALA A 167 7.52 -5.94 5.78
C ALA A 167 6.11 -5.34 5.73
N ALA A 168 5.72 -4.79 4.58
CA ALA A 168 4.38 -4.25 4.34
C ALA A 168 3.28 -5.31 4.41
N VAL A 169 3.51 -6.53 3.90
CA VAL A 169 2.56 -7.64 4.02
C VAL A 169 2.35 -8.03 5.49
N TYR A 170 3.40 -8.06 6.31
CA TYR A 170 3.26 -8.32 7.75
C TYR A 170 2.51 -7.20 8.46
N ALA A 171 2.88 -5.95 8.20
CA ALA A 171 2.20 -4.80 8.75
C ALA A 171 0.71 -4.81 8.40
N ALA A 172 0.39 -5.13 7.14
CA ALA A 172 -0.98 -5.19 6.66
C ALA A 172 -1.79 -6.29 7.35
N ALA A 173 -1.22 -7.50 7.49
CA ALA A 173 -1.87 -8.60 8.16
C ALA A 173 -2.18 -8.28 9.64
N VAL A 174 -1.22 -7.70 10.35
CA VAL A 174 -1.40 -7.30 11.75
C VAL A 174 -2.41 -6.18 11.90
N LEU A 175 -2.34 -5.15 11.04
CA LEU A 175 -3.31 -4.05 11.07
C LEU A 175 -4.73 -4.55 10.79
N ARG A 176 -4.88 -5.42 9.78
CA ARG A 176 -6.17 -6.00 9.42
C ARG A 176 -6.76 -6.80 10.58
N LEU A 177 -5.94 -7.59 11.27
CA LEU A 177 -6.36 -8.34 12.45
C LEU A 177 -6.76 -7.39 13.59
N ALA A 178 -5.98 -6.34 13.85
CA ALA A 178 -6.27 -5.37 14.90
C ALA A 178 -7.62 -4.66 14.68
N ILE A 179 -7.91 -4.28 13.43
CA ILE A 179 -9.20 -3.70 13.04
C ILE A 179 -10.34 -4.70 13.27
N GLN A 180 -10.16 -5.96 12.87
CA GLN A 180 -11.17 -7.01 13.05
C GLN A 180 -11.46 -7.32 14.53
N LEU A 181 -10.46 -7.18 15.39
CA LEU A 181 -10.58 -7.37 16.83
C LEU A 181 -11.06 -6.09 17.58
N GLY A 182 -11.27 -4.99 16.87
CA GLY A 182 -11.72 -3.72 17.46
C GLY A 182 -10.66 -3.04 18.34
N LEU A 183 -9.38 -3.30 18.10
CA LEU A 183 -8.26 -2.78 18.89
C LEU A 183 -7.82 -1.37 18.48
N VAL A 184 -8.30 -0.85 17.33
CA VAL A 184 -7.92 0.45 16.76
C VAL A 184 -9.17 1.21 16.30
#